data_AF-A0A5R1NK58-F1
#
_entry.id   AF-A0A5R1NK58-F1
#
_cell.length_a   1.000
_cell.length_b   1.000
_cell.length_c   1.000
_cell.angle_alpha   90.00
_cell.angle_beta   90.00
_cell.angle_gamma   90.00
#
_symmetry.space_group_name_H-M   'P 1'
#
loop_
_entity.id
_entity.type
_entity.pdbx_description
1 polymer ?
#
loop_
_entity_poly.entity_id
_entity_poly.type
_entity_poly.pdbx_seq_one_letter_code
_entity_poly.pdbx_strand_id
1 'polypeptide(L)'
;MTRFLGVDLAWAEGSASKPAKESGLACIDESGRVIDAGWARGTDAVMRWIDSLWEPGAVLAVDAPLVVDNLTGMRLCERETGSRYGSWYVSANASNLGRPWQGGVAIRRRLEASGWTYTDGLTPIDPATPRFFECYPYTTLVGAAEFGYLDKRPRYKRMGTSLPPDERREARAVVCDDLIQRIWRLTRASPPLDLGSHPVSDALVTEPSPLVDRPYKHREDLIDALLCAWTASLWWHGGTDRCQVLGARDDVAVLGRRPTIIAPARPEQRRTVEGARLVTAPGTSAP
;
A
#
# COMPACT_ATOMS: atom_id res chain seq x y z
N MET A 1 -9.93 5.89 -18.50
CA MET A 1 -9.47 6.54 -17.25
C MET A 1 -8.73 5.46 -16.50
N THR A 2 -7.48 5.69 -16.14
CA THR A 2 -6.66 4.75 -15.39
C THR A 2 -7.34 4.39 -14.07
N ARG A 3 -7.36 3.09 -13.78
CA ARG A 3 -7.80 2.56 -12.49
C ARG A 3 -6.60 2.36 -11.56
N PHE A 4 -6.74 2.82 -10.33
CA PHE A 4 -5.77 2.61 -9.27
C PHE A 4 -6.32 1.60 -8.27
N LEU A 5 -5.70 0.44 -8.22
CA LEU A 5 -6.10 -0.65 -7.34
C LEU A 5 -5.17 -0.70 -6.14
N GLY A 6 -5.74 -1.05 -4.98
CA GLY A 6 -5.03 -1.24 -3.73
C GLY A 6 -5.45 -2.54 -3.07
N VAL A 7 -4.47 -3.31 -2.61
CA VAL A 7 -4.69 -4.57 -1.90
C VAL A 7 -3.91 -4.57 -0.59
N ASP A 8 -4.63 -4.60 0.54
CA ASP A 8 -4.04 -5.01 1.82
C ASP A 8 -4.07 -6.54 1.89
N LEU A 9 -2.94 -7.16 1.55
CA LEU A 9 -2.91 -8.59 1.31
C LEU A 9 -2.77 -9.37 2.61
N ALA A 10 -3.59 -10.40 2.78
CA ALA A 10 -3.29 -11.46 3.73
C ALA A 10 -2.02 -12.24 3.30
N TRP A 11 -0.91 -12.05 4.01
CA TRP A 11 0.39 -12.63 3.61
C TRP A 11 0.48 -14.17 3.61
N ALA A 12 -0.50 -14.86 4.19
CA ALA A 12 -0.56 -16.32 4.23
C ALA A 12 -1.73 -16.84 3.39
N GLU A 13 -1.46 -17.77 2.48
CA GLU A 13 -2.43 -18.34 1.53
C GLU A 13 -3.51 -19.21 2.19
N GLY A 14 -3.36 -19.55 3.47
CA GLY A 14 -4.19 -20.52 4.17
C GLY A 14 -3.79 -21.97 3.88
N SER A 15 -4.49 -22.91 4.50
CA SER A 15 -4.33 -24.36 4.32
C SER A 15 -5.68 -25.04 4.53
N ALA A 16 -5.76 -26.34 4.23
CA ALA A 16 -6.97 -27.14 4.52
C ALA A 16 -7.39 -27.09 6.01
N SER A 17 -6.44 -26.86 6.93
CA SER A 17 -6.69 -26.78 8.38
C SER A 17 -6.83 -25.36 8.92
N LYS A 18 -6.43 -24.34 8.16
CA LYS A 18 -6.51 -22.92 8.56
C LYS A 18 -6.91 -22.07 7.36
N PRO A 19 -8.14 -21.55 7.31
CA PRO A 19 -8.58 -20.76 6.16
C PRO A 19 -7.70 -19.52 5.98
N ALA A 20 -7.58 -19.09 4.72
CA ALA A 20 -6.91 -17.83 4.40
C ALA A 20 -7.52 -16.67 5.18
N LYS A 21 -6.67 -15.74 5.60
CA LYS A 21 -7.14 -14.49 6.18
C LYS A 21 -7.78 -13.63 5.10
N GLU A 22 -8.55 -12.66 5.56
CA GLU A 22 -9.18 -11.66 4.69
C GLU A 22 -8.13 -10.66 4.20
N SER A 23 -8.30 -10.20 2.97
CA SER A 23 -7.56 -9.10 2.35
C SER A 23 -8.53 -7.97 2.07
N GLY A 24 -8.12 -6.73 2.33
CA GLY A 24 -8.87 -5.54 1.94
C GLY A 24 -8.60 -5.20 0.47
N LEU A 25 -9.62 -4.69 -0.21
CA LEU A 25 -9.59 -4.39 -1.63
C LEU A 25 -10.22 -3.03 -1.89
N ALA A 26 -9.58 -2.19 -2.72
CA ALA A 26 -10.12 -0.92 -3.14
C ALA A 26 -9.65 -0.54 -4.55
N CYS A 27 -10.55 0.01 -5.35
CA CYS A 27 -10.26 0.54 -6.68
C CYS A 27 -10.81 1.95 -6.79
N ILE A 28 -9.96 2.88 -7.23
CA ILE A 28 -10.33 4.28 -7.47
C ILE A 28 -10.01 4.68 -8.90
N ASP A 29 -10.75 5.64 -9.44
CA ASP A 29 -10.46 6.25 -10.75
C ASP A 29 -9.56 7.50 -10.63
N GLU A 30 -9.21 8.09 -11.78
CA GLU A 30 -8.44 9.34 -11.87
C GLU A 30 -9.09 10.55 -11.20
N SER A 31 -10.42 10.54 -11.01
CA SER A 31 -11.13 11.60 -10.28
C SER A 31 -11.17 11.35 -8.77
N GLY A 32 -10.53 10.28 -8.29
CA GLY A 32 -10.49 9.89 -6.88
C GLY A 32 -11.75 9.18 -6.40
N ARG A 33 -12.69 8.85 -7.28
CA ARG A 33 -13.92 8.14 -6.90
C ARG A 33 -13.59 6.67 -6.68
N VAL A 34 -14.09 6.11 -5.58
CA VAL A 34 -14.07 4.67 -5.30
C VAL A 34 -15.06 3.99 -6.25
N ILE A 35 -14.53 3.14 -7.12
CA ILE A 35 -15.29 2.38 -8.12
C ILE A 35 -15.76 1.05 -7.53
N ASP A 36 -14.91 0.42 -6.72
CA ASP A 36 -15.22 -0.81 -6.01
C ASP A 36 -14.36 -0.87 -4.74
N ALA A 37 -14.93 -1.44 -3.68
CA ALA A 37 -14.27 -1.64 -2.40
C ALA A 37 -14.90 -2.81 -1.66
N GLY A 38 -14.07 -3.60 -0.98
CA GLY A 38 -14.54 -4.74 -0.22
C GLY A 38 -13.42 -5.62 0.29
N TRP A 39 -13.71 -6.91 0.37
CA TRP A 39 -12.80 -7.89 0.95
C TRP A 39 -12.86 -9.22 0.19
N ALA A 40 -11.73 -9.93 0.19
CA ALA A 40 -11.64 -11.27 -0.35
C ALA A 40 -10.82 -12.19 0.57
N ARG A 41 -11.09 -13.49 0.51
CA ARG A 41 -10.33 -14.51 1.24
C ARG A 41 -9.62 -15.43 0.26
N GLY A 42 -8.30 -15.48 0.40
CA GLY A 42 -7.43 -16.32 -0.43
C GLY A 42 -7.09 -15.70 -1.79
N THR A 43 -5.96 -16.15 -2.32
CA THR A 43 -5.35 -15.62 -3.55
C THR A 43 -6.29 -15.67 -4.75
N ASP A 44 -7.08 -16.74 -4.91
CA ASP A 44 -8.02 -16.87 -6.04
C ASP A 44 -9.10 -15.80 -6.06
N ALA A 45 -9.66 -15.45 -4.90
CA ALA A 45 -10.70 -14.44 -4.81
C ALA A 45 -10.12 -13.04 -5.07
N VAL A 46 -8.91 -12.76 -4.57
CA VAL A 46 -8.20 -11.51 -4.84
C VAL A 46 -7.89 -11.37 -6.34
N MET A 47 -7.38 -12.41 -7.00
CA MET A 47 -7.09 -12.37 -8.43
C MET A 47 -8.34 -12.14 -9.28
N ARG A 48 -9.46 -12.85 -8.98
CA ARG A 48 -10.73 -12.61 -9.70
C ARG A 48 -11.21 -11.16 -9.57
N TRP A 49 -11.04 -10.56 -8.40
CA TRP A 49 -11.40 -9.16 -8.19
C TRP A 49 -10.50 -8.23 -9.02
N ILE A 50 -9.17 -8.44 -9.00
CA ILE A 50 -8.23 -7.68 -9.84
C ILE A 50 -8.59 -7.80 -11.33
N ASP A 51 -8.88 -9.01 -11.80
CA ASP A 51 -9.21 -9.28 -13.21
C ASP A 51 -10.51 -8.59 -13.63
N SER A 52 -11.53 -8.56 -12.76
CA SER A 52 -12.80 -7.84 -13.03
C SER A 52 -12.62 -6.33 -13.15
N LEU A 53 -11.54 -5.79 -12.60
CA LEU A 53 -11.26 -4.37 -12.57
C LEU A 53 -10.13 -3.95 -13.52
N TRP A 54 -9.58 -4.88 -14.30
CA TRP A 54 -8.49 -4.62 -15.22
C TRP A 54 -8.90 -3.62 -16.32
N GLU A 55 -8.01 -2.67 -16.60
CA GLU A 55 -8.07 -1.79 -17.77
C GLU A 55 -6.65 -1.51 -18.28
N PRO A 56 -6.48 -1.15 -19.57
CA PRO A 56 -5.21 -0.61 -20.05
C PRO A 56 -4.72 0.53 -19.17
N GLY A 57 -3.44 0.48 -18.79
CA GLY A 57 -2.80 1.46 -17.94
C GLY A 57 -3.11 1.35 -16.44
N ALA A 58 -3.94 0.39 -16.01
CA ALA A 58 -4.24 0.20 -14.59
C ALA A 58 -2.97 0.05 -13.73
N VAL A 59 -3.00 0.60 -12.52
CA VAL A 59 -1.87 0.59 -11.59
C VAL A 59 -2.32 -0.04 -10.28
N LEU A 60 -1.65 -1.11 -9.85
CA LEU A 60 -1.96 -1.85 -8.63
C LEU A 60 -0.84 -1.70 -7.59
N ALA A 61 -1.18 -1.22 -6.40
CA ALA A 61 -0.29 -1.23 -5.24
C ALA A 61 -0.69 -2.36 -4.27
N VAL A 62 0.29 -3.16 -3.83
CA VAL A 62 0.06 -4.31 -2.95
C VAL A 62 0.83 -4.13 -1.63
N ASP A 63 0.16 -4.21 -0.48
CA ASP A 63 0.80 -4.29 0.85
C ASP A 63 1.24 -5.74 1.14
N ALA A 64 2.26 -6.19 0.42
CA ALA A 64 2.97 -7.42 0.73
C ALA A 64 4.32 -7.47 0.02
N PRO A 65 5.30 -8.20 0.60
CA PRO A 65 6.54 -8.53 -0.09
C PRO A 65 6.29 -9.25 -1.42
N LEU A 66 6.62 -8.62 -2.55
CA LEU A 66 6.41 -9.20 -3.89
C LEU A 66 7.65 -9.94 -4.42
N VAL A 67 8.83 -9.46 -4.06
CA VAL A 67 10.13 -10.05 -4.41
C VAL A 67 10.87 -10.37 -3.11
N VAL A 68 11.07 -11.66 -2.86
CA VAL A 68 11.75 -12.19 -1.67
C VAL A 68 12.65 -13.34 -2.11
N ASP A 69 13.96 -13.13 -2.06
CA ASP A 69 15.00 -14.09 -2.47
C ASP A 69 16.10 -14.26 -1.41
N ASN A 70 16.20 -13.31 -0.48
CA ASN A 70 17.12 -13.38 0.64
C ASN A 70 16.76 -14.55 1.58
N LEU A 71 17.79 -15.34 1.94
CA LEU A 71 17.62 -16.50 2.83
C LEU A 71 17.22 -16.08 4.25
N THR A 72 17.83 -15.00 4.75
CA THR A 72 17.61 -14.45 6.10
C THR A 72 17.69 -12.93 6.08
N GLY A 73 17.42 -12.29 7.22
CA GLY A 73 17.54 -10.84 7.38
C GLY A 73 16.45 -10.04 6.66
N MET A 74 16.71 -8.75 6.50
CA MET A 74 15.84 -7.77 5.81
C MET A 74 16.31 -7.55 4.37
N ARG A 75 15.40 -7.19 3.47
CA ARG A 75 15.70 -6.64 2.13
C ARG A 75 16.19 -5.19 2.25
N LEU A 76 16.87 -4.63 1.25
CA LEU A 76 17.33 -3.24 1.32
C LEU A 76 16.15 -2.27 1.44
N CYS A 77 15.07 -2.50 0.71
CA CYS A 77 13.86 -1.67 0.80
C CYS A 77 13.32 -1.59 2.24
N GLU A 78 13.32 -2.69 2.98
CA GLU A 78 12.87 -2.75 4.38
C GLU A 78 13.82 -2.00 5.32
N ARG A 79 15.14 -2.14 5.12
CA ARG A 79 16.16 -1.39 5.88
C ARG A 79 16.03 0.11 5.62
N GLU A 80 15.81 0.49 4.36
CA GLU A 80 15.64 1.88 3.97
C GLU A 80 14.35 2.47 4.53
N THR A 81 13.26 1.69 4.62
CA THR A 81 12.04 2.09 5.35
C THR A 81 12.39 2.52 6.78
N GLY A 82 13.09 1.66 7.54
CA GLY A 82 13.47 1.99 8.92
C GLY A 82 14.40 3.20 9.01
N SER A 83 15.37 3.33 8.09
CA SER A 83 16.36 4.40 8.18
C SER A 83 15.89 5.76 7.64
N ARG A 84 14.81 5.79 6.84
CA ARG A 84 14.26 7.01 6.22
C ARG A 84 12.93 7.46 6.85
N TYR A 85 12.15 6.53 7.41
CA TYR A 85 10.86 6.82 8.03
C TYR A 85 10.82 6.51 9.53
N GLY A 86 11.91 5.98 10.11
CA GLY A 86 11.99 5.58 11.51
C GLY A 86 11.75 6.71 12.52
N SER A 87 12.12 7.95 12.19
CA SER A 87 11.82 9.13 13.02
C SER A 87 10.31 9.35 13.22
N TRP A 88 9.48 8.84 12.31
CA TRP A 88 8.01 8.84 12.40
C TRP A 88 7.43 7.51 12.88
N TYR A 89 8.26 6.67 13.50
CA TYR A 89 7.90 5.36 14.05
C TYR A 89 7.45 4.33 12.99
N VAL A 90 7.92 4.47 11.76
CA VAL A 90 7.64 3.54 10.65
C VAL A 90 8.86 2.67 10.37
N SER A 91 8.66 1.35 10.39
CA SER A 91 9.67 0.35 10.07
C SER A 91 9.00 -0.88 9.50
N ALA A 92 9.52 -1.42 8.39
CA ALA A 92 9.03 -2.67 7.82
C ALA A 92 9.57 -3.89 8.58
N ASN A 93 8.79 -4.96 8.61
CA ASN A 93 9.28 -6.25 9.09
C ASN A 93 10.22 -6.89 8.06
N ALA A 94 11.13 -7.72 8.53
CA ALA A 94 11.98 -8.52 7.67
C ALA A 94 11.17 -9.55 6.87
N SER A 95 11.37 -9.61 5.55
CA SER A 95 10.87 -10.68 4.69
C SER A 95 12.05 -11.49 4.15
N ASN A 96 11.95 -12.81 4.23
CA ASN A 96 12.98 -13.73 3.76
C ASN A 96 12.38 -15.14 3.55
N LEU A 97 13.14 -16.01 2.89
CA LEU A 97 12.72 -17.38 2.56
C LEU A 97 12.50 -18.28 3.79
N GLY A 98 13.05 -17.91 4.95
CA GLY A 98 12.80 -18.59 6.22
C GLY A 98 11.42 -18.29 6.83
N ARG A 99 10.62 -17.39 6.25
CA ARG A 99 9.28 -17.03 6.75
C ARG A 99 8.16 -17.67 5.90
N PRO A 100 7.03 -18.06 6.53
CA PRO A 100 5.92 -18.71 5.83
C PRO A 100 5.03 -17.74 5.03
N TRP A 101 5.46 -16.49 4.84
CA TRP A 101 4.65 -15.39 4.33
C TRP A 101 4.94 -15.13 2.84
N GLN A 102 4.49 -16.04 1.98
CA GLN A 102 4.77 -16.02 0.54
C GLN A 102 3.58 -15.55 -0.32
N GLY A 103 2.49 -15.06 0.30
CA GLY A 103 1.28 -14.65 -0.43
C GLY A 103 1.54 -13.55 -1.46
N GLY A 104 2.40 -12.57 -1.17
CA GLY A 104 2.78 -11.52 -2.12
C GLY A 104 3.57 -12.05 -3.31
N VAL A 105 4.50 -12.99 -3.09
CA VAL A 105 5.24 -13.67 -4.17
C VAL A 105 4.29 -14.50 -5.05
N ALA A 106 3.31 -15.18 -4.45
CA ALA A 106 2.32 -15.94 -5.19
C ALA A 106 1.42 -15.03 -6.05
N ILE A 107 0.93 -13.91 -5.49
CA ILE A 107 0.18 -12.91 -6.26
C ILE A 107 1.02 -12.35 -7.40
N ARG A 108 2.28 -11.96 -7.17
CA ARG A 108 3.17 -11.46 -8.23
C ARG A 108 3.24 -12.42 -9.41
N ARG A 109 3.50 -13.70 -9.15
CA ARG A 109 3.61 -14.72 -10.21
C ARG A 109 2.33 -14.85 -11.02
N ARG A 110 1.17 -14.79 -10.37
CA ARG A 110 -0.13 -14.85 -11.05
C ARG A 110 -0.41 -13.59 -11.86
N LEU A 111 -0.15 -12.41 -11.31
CA LEU A 111 -0.29 -11.14 -12.03
C LEU A 111 0.58 -11.11 -13.29
N GLU A 112 1.86 -11.49 -13.19
CA GLU A 112 2.76 -11.57 -14.36
C GLU A 112 2.25 -12.57 -15.40
N ALA A 113 1.76 -13.75 -14.97
CA ALA A 113 1.16 -14.72 -15.86
C ALA A 113 -0.16 -14.24 -16.51
N SER A 114 -0.82 -13.24 -15.91
CA SER A 114 -2.08 -12.63 -16.37
C SER A 114 -1.86 -11.36 -17.21
N GLY A 115 -0.61 -11.01 -17.53
CA GLY A 115 -0.29 -9.86 -18.38
C GLY A 115 -0.04 -8.54 -17.63
N TRP A 116 0.02 -8.56 -16.29
CA TRP A 116 0.47 -7.38 -15.53
C TRP A 116 2.00 -7.30 -15.50
N THR A 117 2.53 -6.08 -15.52
CA THR A 117 3.97 -5.83 -15.44
C THR A 117 4.39 -5.41 -14.04
N TYR A 118 5.29 -6.18 -13.41
CA TYR A 118 5.93 -5.74 -12.18
C TYR A 118 6.82 -4.52 -12.46
N THR A 119 6.70 -3.46 -11.66
CA THR A 119 7.63 -2.32 -11.70
C THR A 119 8.44 -2.24 -10.42
N ASP A 120 9.75 -2.01 -10.58
CA ASP A 120 10.66 -1.65 -9.49
C ASP A 120 10.74 -0.14 -9.26
N GLY A 121 9.97 0.65 -10.02
CA GLY A 121 9.96 2.12 -9.97
C GLY A 121 11.19 2.79 -10.59
N LEU A 122 12.15 2.03 -11.14
CA LEU A 122 13.38 2.58 -11.75
C LEU A 122 13.34 2.59 -13.27
N THR A 123 12.61 1.64 -13.86
CA THR A 123 12.49 1.53 -15.31
C THR A 123 11.19 2.19 -15.79
N PRO A 124 11.22 3.09 -16.79
CA PRO A 124 10.01 3.61 -17.41
C PRO A 124 9.14 2.49 -17.98
N ILE A 125 7.82 2.61 -17.82
CA ILE A 125 6.84 1.68 -18.37
C ILE A 125 5.83 2.49 -19.18
N ASP A 126 5.55 2.04 -20.40
CA ASP A 126 4.52 2.61 -21.29
C ASP A 126 3.23 2.85 -20.49
N PRO A 127 2.69 4.09 -20.42
CA PRO A 127 1.45 4.41 -19.71
C PRO A 127 0.27 3.45 -19.96
N ALA A 128 0.14 2.87 -21.15
CA ALA A 128 -0.94 1.92 -21.46
C ALA A 128 -0.74 0.52 -20.86
N THR A 129 0.46 0.20 -20.36
CA THR A 129 0.76 -1.11 -19.76
C THR A 129 0.23 -1.19 -18.32
N PRO A 130 -0.63 -2.19 -18.00
CA PRO A 130 -1.02 -2.46 -16.63
C PRO A 130 0.19 -2.84 -15.78
N ARG A 131 0.36 -2.20 -14.64
CA ARG A 131 1.55 -2.37 -13.80
C ARG A 131 1.20 -2.53 -12.34
N PHE A 132 2.08 -3.18 -11.60
CA PHE A 132 1.91 -3.33 -10.16
C PHE A 132 3.23 -3.23 -9.41
N PHE A 133 3.14 -2.84 -8.15
CA PHE A 133 4.30 -2.64 -7.29
C PHE A 133 3.99 -2.95 -5.82
N GLU A 134 5.05 -3.17 -5.06
CA GLU A 134 4.99 -3.33 -3.62
C GLU A 134 4.94 -1.94 -2.97
N CYS A 135 3.97 -1.75 -2.08
CA CYS A 135 3.82 -0.55 -1.27
C CYS A 135 3.79 -0.90 0.21
N TYR A 136 3.81 0.12 1.07
CA TYR A 136 3.68 -0.07 2.50
C TYR A 136 2.83 1.07 3.10
N PRO A 137 1.55 0.86 3.43
CA PRO A 137 0.62 1.95 3.80
C PRO A 137 1.13 2.90 4.90
N TYR A 138 1.96 2.39 5.83
CA TYR A 138 2.58 3.24 6.84
C TYR A 138 3.53 4.30 6.28
N THR A 139 4.25 4.05 5.18
CA THR A 139 5.05 5.10 4.52
C THR A 139 4.14 6.13 3.87
N THR A 140 3.01 5.72 3.30
CA THR A 140 1.98 6.64 2.78
C THR A 140 1.47 7.59 3.86
N LEU A 141 1.13 7.08 5.04
CA LEU A 141 0.60 7.89 6.14
C LEU A 141 1.56 9.01 6.58
N VAL A 142 2.86 8.75 6.66
CA VAL A 142 3.82 9.76 7.14
C VAL A 142 4.55 10.49 6.00
N GLY A 143 4.44 9.98 4.77
CA GLY A 143 5.14 10.45 3.59
C GLY A 143 4.31 11.29 2.64
N ALA A 144 2.98 11.16 2.67
CA ALA A 144 2.08 12.12 2.04
C ALA A 144 1.79 13.28 3.02
N ALA A 145 2.09 14.51 2.61
CA ALA A 145 1.95 15.70 3.45
C ALA A 145 0.49 15.95 3.85
N GLU A 146 -0.46 15.49 3.04
CA GLU A 146 -1.90 15.61 3.23
C GLU A 146 -2.39 15.02 4.56
N PHE A 147 -1.72 13.98 5.08
CA PHE A 147 -2.09 13.39 6.37
C PHE A 147 -1.61 14.20 7.57
N GLY A 148 -0.62 15.08 7.41
CA GLY A 148 -0.13 15.96 8.48
C GLY A 148 0.50 15.24 9.68
N TYR A 149 0.97 13.99 9.54
CA TYR A 149 1.70 13.28 10.59
C TYR A 149 3.17 13.71 10.65
N LEU A 150 3.41 14.90 11.22
CA LEU A 150 4.75 15.51 11.31
C LEU A 150 5.65 14.88 12.37
N ASP A 151 5.08 14.27 13.42
CA ASP A 151 5.86 13.71 14.53
C ASP A 151 5.92 12.18 14.48
N LYS A 152 4.77 11.52 14.34
CA LYS A 152 4.67 10.05 14.37
C LYS A 152 3.44 9.54 13.63
N ARG A 153 3.53 8.32 13.11
CA ARG A 153 2.38 7.61 12.53
C ARG A 153 1.24 7.42 13.55
N PRO A 154 -0.02 7.29 13.08
CA PRO A 154 -1.12 6.88 13.93
C PRO A 154 -0.95 5.41 14.36
N ARG A 155 -1.39 5.08 15.58
CA ARG A 155 -1.42 3.72 16.13
C ARG A 155 -2.77 3.03 15.92
N TYR A 156 -3.37 3.18 14.74
CA TYR A 156 -4.67 2.59 14.42
C TYR A 156 -4.63 1.05 14.40
N LYS A 157 -3.57 0.37 13.90
CA LYS A 157 -3.57 -1.11 13.93
C LYS A 157 -3.43 -1.70 15.34
N ARG A 158 -2.52 -1.12 16.14
CA ARG A 158 -2.16 -1.65 17.47
C ARG A 158 -1.67 -0.55 18.40
N MET A 159 -2.34 -0.42 19.54
CA MET A 159 -1.91 0.46 20.63
C MET A 159 -0.65 -0.05 21.33
N GLY A 160 0.12 0.90 21.87
CA GLY A 160 1.26 0.59 22.73
C GLY A 160 0.82 -0.02 24.07
N THR A 161 1.80 -0.32 24.91
CA THR A 161 1.57 -0.89 26.25
C THR A 161 1.36 0.16 27.34
N SER A 162 1.41 1.45 27.00
CA SER A 162 1.28 2.57 27.95
C SER A 162 -0.12 2.71 28.56
N LEU A 163 -1.15 2.20 27.88
CA LEU A 163 -2.53 2.20 28.37
C LEU A 163 -2.89 0.85 29.01
N PRO A 164 -3.79 0.83 30.00
CA PRO A 164 -4.47 -0.37 30.49
C PRO A 164 -5.10 -1.18 29.34
N PRO A 165 -5.10 -2.54 29.39
CA PRO A 165 -5.63 -3.37 28.30
C PRO A 165 -7.09 -3.10 27.90
N ASP A 166 -7.93 -2.72 28.86
CA ASP A 166 -9.34 -2.36 28.71
C ASP A 166 -9.53 -1.03 27.97
N GLU A 167 -8.69 -0.02 28.23
CA GLU A 167 -8.75 1.28 27.55
C GLU A 167 -8.18 1.27 26.12
N ARG A 168 -7.34 0.27 25.78
CA ARG A 168 -6.65 0.22 24.48
C ARG A 168 -7.59 0.15 23.28
N ARG A 169 -8.75 -0.51 23.42
CA ARG A 169 -9.69 -0.68 22.29
C ARG A 169 -10.36 0.65 21.93
N GLU A 170 -10.79 1.40 22.94
CA GLU A 170 -11.40 2.72 22.76
C GLU A 170 -10.38 3.72 22.22
N ALA A 171 -9.18 3.78 22.82
CA ALA A 171 -8.12 4.66 22.33
C ALA A 171 -7.71 4.33 20.89
N ARG A 172 -7.69 3.04 20.52
CA ARG A 172 -7.44 2.60 19.14
C ARG A 172 -8.52 3.10 18.18
N ALA A 173 -9.79 2.96 18.55
CA ALA A 173 -10.93 3.41 17.75
C ALA A 173 -10.88 4.93 17.51
N VAL A 174 -10.58 5.74 18.54
CA VAL A 174 -10.42 7.19 18.41
C VAL A 174 -9.30 7.55 17.42
N VAL A 175 -8.15 6.88 17.50
CA VAL A 175 -7.03 7.09 16.56
C VAL A 175 -7.40 6.67 15.14
N CYS A 176 -8.19 5.60 14.99
CA CYS A 176 -8.69 5.14 13.70
C CYS A 176 -9.65 6.16 13.07
N ASP A 177 -10.57 6.71 13.86
CA ASP A 177 -11.54 7.68 13.37
C ASP A 177 -10.86 9.02 13.02
N ASP A 178 -9.82 9.45 13.76
CA ASP A 178 -8.97 10.58 13.34
C ASP A 178 -8.28 10.32 11.98
N LEU A 179 -7.75 9.10 11.79
CA LEU A 179 -7.16 8.71 10.51
C LEU A 179 -8.20 8.77 9.38
N ILE A 180 -9.40 8.24 9.59
CA ILE A 180 -10.48 8.28 8.60
C ILE A 180 -10.87 9.73 8.26
N GLN A 181 -10.96 10.61 9.25
CA GLN A 181 -11.22 12.02 9.01
C GLN A 181 -10.13 12.70 8.17
N ARG A 182 -8.86 12.27 8.31
CA ARG A 182 -7.77 12.74 7.44
C ARG A 182 -7.86 12.18 6.03
N ILE A 183 -8.20 10.90 5.89
CA ILE A 183 -8.46 10.28 4.58
C ILE A 183 -9.63 10.99 3.88
N TRP A 184 -10.70 11.32 4.60
CA TRP A 184 -11.85 12.03 4.04
C TRP A 184 -11.50 13.44 3.52
N ARG A 185 -10.50 14.11 4.10
CA ARG A 185 -10.00 15.41 3.58
C ARG A 185 -9.30 15.26 2.22
N LEU A 186 -8.89 14.05 1.84
CA LEU A 186 -8.30 13.79 0.52
C LEU A 186 -9.28 14.00 -0.63
N THR A 187 -10.59 14.14 -0.39
CA THR A 187 -11.54 14.58 -1.42
C THR A 187 -11.13 15.90 -2.07
N ARG A 188 -10.37 16.75 -1.35
CA ARG A 188 -9.85 18.04 -1.83
C ARG A 188 -8.34 18.02 -2.14
N ALA A 189 -7.70 16.87 -2.06
CA ALA A 189 -6.28 16.71 -2.37
C ALA A 189 -6.05 16.56 -3.89
N SER A 190 -4.76 16.56 -4.28
CA SER A 190 -4.33 16.27 -5.65
C SER A 190 -3.22 15.21 -5.62
N PRO A 191 -3.49 13.97 -6.04
CA PRO A 191 -4.77 13.46 -6.55
C PRO A 191 -5.83 13.28 -5.43
N PRO A 192 -7.13 13.37 -5.76
CA PRO A 192 -8.20 13.23 -4.77
C PRO A 192 -8.47 11.77 -4.39
N LEU A 193 -9.15 11.58 -3.25
CA LEU A 193 -9.80 10.32 -2.85
C LEU A 193 -11.14 10.65 -2.17
N ASP A 194 -12.25 10.21 -2.76
CA ASP A 194 -13.60 10.44 -2.28
C ASP A 194 -14.23 9.17 -1.70
N LEU A 195 -14.13 9.02 -0.37
CA LEU A 195 -14.71 7.87 0.34
C LEU A 195 -16.24 7.77 0.17
N GLY A 196 -16.94 8.89 0.01
CA GLY A 196 -18.41 8.92 -0.08
C GLY A 196 -18.98 8.44 -1.42
N SER A 197 -18.11 8.15 -2.39
CA SER A 197 -18.51 7.74 -3.73
C SER A 197 -18.91 6.25 -3.87
N HIS A 198 -18.65 5.43 -2.84
CA HIS A 198 -19.02 4.01 -2.80
C HIS A 198 -19.50 3.61 -1.39
N PRO A 199 -20.59 2.84 -1.24
CA PRO A 199 -21.21 2.57 0.06
C PRO A 199 -20.26 1.89 1.06
N VAL A 200 -19.37 1.01 0.60
CA VAL A 200 -18.42 0.31 1.49
C VAL A 200 -17.37 1.26 2.07
N SER A 201 -16.86 2.21 1.29
CA SER A 201 -15.91 3.22 1.78
C SER A 201 -16.61 4.35 2.55
N ASP A 202 -17.84 4.68 2.20
CA ASP A 202 -18.66 5.69 2.89
C ASP A 202 -18.96 5.28 4.34
N ALA A 203 -19.17 3.97 4.57
CA ALA A 203 -19.33 3.41 5.92
C ALA A 203 -18.12 3.68 6.85
N LEU A 204 -16.92 3.96 6.31
CA LEU A 204 -15.81 4.42 7.14
C LEU A 204 -16.11 5.78 7.77
N VAL A 205 -16.73 6.69 7.02
CA VAL A 205 -17.01 8.06 7.46
C VAL A 205 -18.28 8.13 8.30
N THR A 206 -19.29 7.32 7.98
CA THR A 206 -20.62 7.39 8.58
C THR A 206 -20.82 6.48 9.80
N GLU A 207 -19.96 5.48 10.00
CA GLU A 207 -20.01 4.57 11.15
C GLU A 207 -18.77 4.72 12.05
N PRO A 208 -18.90 4.56 13.39
CA PRO A 208 -17.76 4.61 14.30
C PRO A 208 -16.88 3.36 14.18
N SER A 209 -15.60 3.50 14.53
CA SER A 209 -14.71 2.34 14.58
C SER A 209 -15.14 1.33 15.67
N PRO A 210 -15.28 0.03 15.33
CA PRO A 210 -15.76 -0.98 16.27
C PRO A 210 -14.70 -1.34 17.33
N LEU A 211 -15.13 -1.63 18.55
CA LEU A 211 -14.17 -1.96 19.63
C LEU A 211 -13.69 -3.42 19.58
N VAL A 212 -14.49 -4.30 18.98
CA VAL A 212 -14.21 -5.74 18.92
C VAL A 212 -13.17 -6.04 17.83
N ASP A 213 -12.19 -6.88 18.15
CA ASP A 213 -10.98 -7.06 17.33
C ASP A 213 -11.25 -7.58 15.91
N ARG A 214 -12.22 -8.48 15.71
CA ARG A 214 -12.53 -9.02 14.37
C ARG A 214 -13.19 -7.98 13.45
N PRO A 215 -14.30 -7.31 13.84
CA PRO A 215 -14.84 -6.18 13.09
C PRO A 215 -13.83 -5.04 12.90
N TYR A 216 -12.97 -4.80 13.89
CA TYR A 216 -11.93 -3.77 13.76
C TYR A 216 -10.91 -4.12 12.69
N LYS A 217 -10.41 -5.37 12.67
CA LYS A 217 -9.51 -5.84 11.61
C LYS A 217 -10.17 -5.76 10.24
N HIS A 218 -11.44 -6.13 10.13
CA HIS A 218 -12.20 -5.98 8.88
C HIS A 218 -12.18 -4.54 8.37
N ARG A 219 -12.46 -3.56 9.24
CA ARG A 219 -12.39 -2.13 8.92
C ARG A 219 -10.98 -1.65 8.58
N GLU A 220 -9.98 -2.08 9.35
CA GLU A 220 -8.55 -1.79 9.13
C GLU A 220 -8.10 -2.19 7.72
N ASP A 221 -8.52 -3.36 7.25
CA ASP A 221 -8.07 -3.92 5.97
C ASP A 221 -8.56 -3.07 4.79
N LEU A 222 -9.79 -2.55 4.90
CA LEU A 222 -10.32 -1.61 3.91
C LEU A 222 -9.58 -0.28 3.91
N ILE A 223 -9.24 0.26 5.08
CA ILE A 223 -8.46 1.50 5.20
C ILE A 223 -7.11 1.33 4.49
N ASP A 224 -6.42 0.22 4.74
CA ASP A 224 -5.12 -0.04 4.12
C ASP A 224 -5.21 -0.27 2.62
N ALA A 225 -6.24 -0.95 2.15
CA ALA A 225 -6.50 -1.10 0.72
C ALA A 225 -6.73 0.25 0.03
N LEU A 226 -7.50 1.16 0.64
CA LEU A 226 -7.69 2.52 0.13
C LEU A 226 -6.38 3.33 0.12
N LEU A 227 -5.56 3.19 1.15
CA LEU A 227 -4.22 3.81 1.19
C LEU A 227 -3.31 3.25 0.10
N CYS A 228 -3.35 1.93 -0.17
CA CYS A 228 -2.64 1.31 -1.28
C CYS A 228 -3.11 1.91 -2.62
N ALA A 229 -4.42 1.96 -2.86
CA ALA A 229 -4.99 2.49 -4.11
C ALA A 229 -4.60 3.97 -4.32
N TRP A 230 -4.67 4.77 -3.27
CA TRP A 230 -4.24 6.17 -3.33
C TRP A 230 -2.72 6.32 -3.51
N THR A 231 -1.92 5.37 -2.99
CA THR A 231 -0.47 5.31 -3.28
C THR A 231 -0.19 5.03 -4.76
N ALA A 232 -0.97 4.15 -5.39
CA ALA A 232 -0.89 3.94 -6.84
C ALA A 232 -1.24 5.22 -7.62
N SER A 233 -2.28 5.94 -7.20
CA SER A 233 -2.65 7.24 -7.79
C SER A 233 -1.53 8.30 -7.61
N LEU A 234 -0.98 8.44 -6.40
CA LEU A 234 0.15 9.34 -6.11
C LEU A 234 1.37 9.03 -6.98
N TRP A 235 1.72 7.76 -7.11
CA TRP A 235 2.83 7.33 -7.96
C TRP A 235 2.59 7.63 -9.43
N TRP A 236 1.38 7.36 -9.92
CA TRP A 236 1.02 7.62 -11.31
C TRP A 236 1.11 9.10 -11.69
N HIS A 237 0.51 9.97 -10.87
CA HIS A 237 0.47 11.41 -11.15
C HIS A 237 1.80 12.11 -10.85
N GLY A 238 2.47 11.71 -9.77
CA GLY A 238 3.59 12.47 -9.20
C GLY A 238 4.94 11.78 -9.27
N GLY A 239 5.01 10.52 -9.69
CA GLY A 239 6.25 9.77 -9.82
C GLY A 239 7.23 9.98 -8.66
N THR A 240 8.47 10.28 -8.99
CA THR A 240 9.53 10.53 -8.01
C THR A 240 9.47 11.91 -7.34
N ASP A 241 8.61 12.83 -7.78
CA ASP A 241 8.38 14.10 -7.08
C ASP A 241 7.55 13.89 -5.82
N ARG A 242 6.57 12.97 -5.89
CA ARG A 242 5.68 12.63 -4.77
C ARG A 242 6.12 11.40 -3.99
N CYS A 243 6.82 10.47 -4.64
CA CYS A 243 7.26 9.21 -4.06
C CYS A 243 8.79 9.03 -4.16
N GLN A 244 9.30 8.01 -3.48
CA GLN A 244 10.66 7.51 -3.63
C GLN A 244 10.65 5.99 -3.76
N VAL A 245 11.70 5.45 -4.39
CA VAL A 245 11.92 3.99 -4.49
C VAL A 245 12.90 3.57 -3.41
N LEU A 246 12.42 2.77 -2.45
CA LEU A 246 13.25 2.13 -1.43
C LEU A 246 13.78 0.81 -1.98
N GLY A 247 15.05 0.49 -1.74
CA GLY A 247 15.71 -0.67 -2.33
C GLY A 247 16.21 -0.44 -3.75
N ALA A 248 16.26 0.81 -4.22
CA ALA A 248 16.69 1.13 -5.58
C ALA A 248 18.08 0.57 -5.94
N ARG A 249 18.96 0.43 -4.94
CA ARG A 249 20.32 -0.12 -5.10
C ARG A 249 20.45 -1.59 -4.70
N ASP A 250 19.33 -2.27 -4.41
CA ASP A 250 19.37 -3.69 -4.07
C ASP A 250 19.76 -4.50 -5.30
N ASP A 251 20.31 -5.69 -5.14
CA ASP A 251 20.63 -6.52 -6.29
C ASP A 251 19.36 -6.90 -7.05
N VAL A 252 19.50 -7.14 -8.35
CA VAL A 252 18.40 -7.72 -9.13
C VAL A 252 18.30 -9.19 -8.70
N ALA A 253 17.19 -9.56 -8.07
CA ALA A 253 16.92 -10.91 -7.61
C ALA A 253 16.92 -11.92 -8.76
N VAL A 254 17.04 -13.20 -8.40
CA VAL A 254 16.85 -14.33 -9.32
C VAL A 254 15.50 -14.16 -10.03
N LEU A 255 15.51 -14.19 -11.37
CA LEU A 255 14.41 -13.84 -12.30
C LEU A 255 14.31 -12.36 -12.75
N GLY A 256 15.35 -11.54 -12.52
CA GLY A 256 15.41 -10.22 -13.15
C GLY A 256 14.48 -9.18 -12.50
N ARG A 257 14.20 -9.31 -11.20
CA ARG A 257 13.31 -8.41 -10.45
C ARG A 257 14.03 -7.83 -9.23
N ARG A 258 13.94 -6.53 -9.01
CA ARG A 258 14.58 -5.90 -7.84
C ARG A 258 13.58 -5.77 -6.69
N PRO A 259 13.91 -6.18 -5.45
CA PRO A 259 13.03 -6.00 -4.31
C PRO A 259 12.96 -4.53 -3.90
N THR A 260 11.88 -3.86 -4.27
CA THR A 260 11.67 -2.44 -4.00
C THR A 260 10.33 -2.19 -3.31
N ILE A 261 10.23 -1.05 -2.61
CA ILE A 261 8.97 -0.50 -2.12
C ILE A 261 8.85 0.91 -2.72
N ILE A 262 7.75 1.20 -3.40
CA ILE A 262 7.41 2.56 -3.82
C ILE A 262 6.64 3.22 -2.68
N ALA A 263 7.16 4.35 -2.19
CA ALA A 263 6.68 4.99 -0.98
C ALA A 263 6.52 6.50 -1.17
N PRO A 264 5.35 7.10 -0.86
CA PRO A 264 5.19 8.55 -0.78
C PRO A 264 6.23 9.15 0.16
N ALA A 265 6.79 10.32 -0.20
CA ALA A 265 7.94 10.87 0.51
C ALA A 265 7.98 12.39 0.54
N ARG A 266 8.14 12.94 1.74
CA ARG A 266 8.50 14.34 1.98
C ARG A 266 10.01 14.56 1.82
N PRO A 267 10.47 15.80 1.57
CA PRO A 267 11.89 16.11 1.39
C PRO A 267 12.80 15.56 2.50
N GLU A 268 12.40 15.70 3.77
CA GLU A 268 13.16 15.26 4.93
C GLU A 268 13.29 13.73 5.07
N GLN A 269 12.48 12.96 4.34
CA GLN A 269 12.55 11.50 4.28
C GLN A 269 13.41 11.00 3.12
N ARG A 270 13.80 11.89 2.21
CA ARG A 270 14.67 11.57 1.09
C ARG A 270 16.11 11.70 1.59
N ARG A 271 16.91 10.66 1.31
CA ARG A 271 18.37 10.80 1.42
C ARG A 271 18.87 11.38 0.10
N THR A 272 19.75 12.37 0.17
CA THR A 272 20.49 12.84 -1.01
C THR A 272 21.23 11.66 -1.63
N VAL A 273 20.86 11.28 -2.85
CA VAL A 273 21.49 10.19 -3.59
C VAL A 273 22.50 10.81 -4.54
N GLU A 274 23.80 10.66 -4.27
CA GLU A 274 24.80 10.82 -5.33
C GLU A 274 24.60 9.70 -6.37
N GLY A 275 24.33 10.08 -7.62
CA GLY A 275 24.52 9.20 -8.79
C GLY A 275 23.34 8.38 -9.33
N ALA A 276 22.13 8.46 -8.78
CA ALA A 276 20.96 7.81 -9.40
C ALA A 276 20.16 8.82 -10.23
N ARG A 277 20.11 8.63 -11.56
CA ARG A 277 19.14 9.34 -12.42
C ARG A 277 17.74 8.82 -12.09
N LEU A 278 16.96 9.65 -11.42
CA LEU A 278 15.56 9.40 -11.07
C LEU A 278 14.69 9.60 -12.32
N VAL A 279 13.71 8.71 -12.53
CA VAL A 279 12.76 8.79 -13.64
C VAL A 279 11.60 9.73 -13.26
N THR A 280 11.24 10.64 -14.17
CA THR A 280 10.10 11.54 -14.07
C THR A 280 8.78 10.82 -14.39
N ALA A 281 7.66 11.32 -13.83
CA ALA A 281 6.35 10.67 -13.90
C ALA A 281 5.89 10.34 -15.35
N PRO A 282 5.23 9.19 -15.57
CA PRO A 282 4.75 8.78 -16.89
C PRO A 282 3.54 9.58 -17.41
N GLY A 283 2.91 10.42 -16.57
CA GLY A 283 1.62 11.07 -16.86
C GLY A 283 1.65 12.53 -17.29
N THR A 284 2.81 13.20 -17.35
CA THR A 284 2.89 14.60 -17.78
C THR A 284 3.41 14.70 -19.22
N SER A 285 2.52 14.59 -20.20
CA SER A 285 2.69 15.39 -21.41
C SER A 285 2.50 16.85 -20.99
N ALA A 286 3.58 17.64 -21.02
CA ALA A 286 3.47 19.09 -20.92
C ALA A 286 2.62 19.63 -22.10
N PRO A 287 1.83 20.70 -21.90
CA PRO A 287 1.27 21.45 -23.02
C PRO A 287 2.38 22.09 -23.87
#